data_AF-A7AXU0-F1
#
_entry.id   AF-A7AXU0-F1
#
_cell.length_a   1.000
_cell.length_b   1.000
_cell.length_c   1.000
_cell.angle_alpha   90.00
_cell.angle_beta   90.00
_cell.angle_gamma   90.00
#
_symmetry.space_group_name_H-M   'P 1'
#
loop_
_entity.id
_entity.type
_entity.pdbx_description
1 polymer ?
#
loop_
_entity_poly.entity_id
_entity_poly.type
_entity_poly.pdbx_seq_one_letter_code
_entity_poly.pdbx_strand_id
1 'polypeptide(L)'
;MNNKYADERQQNLYKKFPSTHFLSNPTNVHNTFLWSTFFSRNLHRLAMDYLGIRLHLYQQLILYLMGISQLVCIVACRAAAKSFIIALYACCKAIIKPGSKIVLGSATRGQSKLIISEKIKNELMNMSPALRKEIKDIKDSANESIVYFNNGSTIKVFTANEFARGLRSTDAVREEFRQIDKNIDDSVISPFQTIRQAPFMIDPFYEGIECLKEDPKDIYISSSWLDDGHWMWNLVDQAYTDMLNNRTSVMLAFDESITLKHNIRTQRQMQQEKKKQDPITWQIEFLNLRVRNNSSAYLLGIQEMSRSGYYGKQAEQMAETSILAQAAGDLNSDVANSYLLASNAAYQYSGNVQKLNALLDGQNMITNRNSVSMQDMAEATTQAASMASELGVQENQLSAMIGTIESRTKAGGNEVGNAIKSLLINVQNVNNSKIAETFKKAGVAQTEFVNGVEKMRNPIEVLEDLAKVFNQLEESDPLRTEILTNIGQKYQANKLSALLSGWSDYEKMLVDYSEGTGSAAKEAEKSANNWEGSLNKLSNTWTGFIQNFANSNMITSGLQGLTGIIKIIDTVVSKAGTLETVMGVLGGGLASKTGWGKTIVVYNAPFYKVA
;
A
#
# COMPACT_ATOMS: atom_id res chain seq x y z
N MET A 1 20.63 44.39 -39.11
CA MET A 1 20.90 43.68 -37.84
C MET A 1 21.15 42.22 -38.17
N ASN A 2 22.33 41.67 -37.87
CA ASN A 2 22.55 40.23 -37.99
C ASN A 2 21.72 39.52 -36.90
N ASN A 3 20.75 38.70 -37.32
CA ASN A 3 19.96 37.87 -36.42
C ASN A 3 20.87 36.81 -35.79
N LYS A 4 21.40 37.09 -34.59
CA LYS A 4 22.37 36.24 -33.87
C LYS A 4 21.95 34.78 -33.68
N TYR A 5 20.65 34.49 -33.74
CA TYR A 5 20.07 33.18 -33.41
C TYR A 5 19.46 32.43 -34.61
N ALA A 6 19.46 33.03 -35.80
CA ALA A 6 18.87 32.42 -36.99
C ALA A 6 19.95 31.80 -37.88
N ASP A 7 19.71 30.58 -38.38
CA ASP A 7 20.57 29.98 -39.39
C ASP A 7 20.47 30.72 -40.76
N GLU A 8 21.32 30.34 -41.70
CA GLU A 8 21.40 30.97 -43.02
C GLU A 8 20.06 30.96 -43.79
N ARG A 9 19.26 29.89 -43.66
CA ARG A 9 17.96 29.79 -44.33
C ARG A 9 16.90 30.63 -43.61
N GLN A 10 16.89 30.61 -42.29
CA GLN A 10 15.99 31.40 -41.46
C GLN A 10 16.21 32.90 -41.63
N GLN A 11 17.46 33.35 -41.79
CA GLN A 11 17.80 34.75 -42.06
C GLN A 11 17.18 35.27 -43.35
N ASN A 12 17.00 34.40 -44.35
CA ASN A 12 16.43 34.75 -45.65
C ASN A 12 14.93 34.47 -45.77
N LEU A 13 14.27 33.93 -44.74
CA LEU A 13 12.88 33.49 -44.82
C LEU A 13 11.91 34.63 -45.15
N TYR A 14 12.17 35.85 -44.67
CA TYR A 14 11.32 37.02 -44.92
C TYR A 14 11.10 37.31 -46.41
N LYS A 15 12.08 36.94 -47.26
CA LYS A 15 12.01 37.12 -48.72
C LYS A 15 10.99 36.21 -49.40
N LYS A 16 10.53 35.15 -48.72
CA LYS A 16 9.54 34.20 -49.25
C LYS A 16 8.10 34.69 -49.07
N PHE A 17 7.88 35.76 -48.31
CA PHE A 17 6.55 36.31 -48.11
C PHE A 17 6.27 37.47 -49.08
N PRO A 18 5.01 37.66 -49.53
CA PRO A 18 4.63 38.86 -50.29
C PRO A 18 5.00 40.14 -49.53
N SER A 19 5.37 41.20 -50.23
CA SER A 19 5.80 42.46 -49.60
C SER A 19 4.77 43.06 -48.63
N THR A 20 3.49 42.83 -48.88
CA THR A 20 2.36 43.25 -48.03
C THR A 20 2.16 42.41 -46.76
N HIS A 21 2.82 41.27 -46.65
CA HIS A 21 2.64 40.34 -45.55
C HIS A 21 3.46 40.76 -44.30
N PHE A 22 2.93 40.57 -43.10
CA PHE A 22 3.61 40.94 -41.84
C PHE A 22 5.03 40.34 -41.70
N LEU A 23 5.21 39.11 -42.19
CA LEU A 23 6.48 38.38 -42.19
C LEU A 23 7.42 38.73 -43.36
N SER A 24 7.10 39.72 -44.20
CA SER A 24 8.04 40.23 -45.20
C SER A 24 9.15 41.09 -44.58
N ASN A 25 8.99 41.49 -43.31
CA ASN A 25 9.99 42.23 -42.56
C ASN A 25 10.94 41.26 -41.81
N PRO A 26 12.27 41.39 -41.97
CA PRO A 26 13.24 40.50 -41.31
C PRO A 26 13.19 40.54 -39.78
N THR A 27 12.87 41.71 -39.19
CA THR A 27 12.70 41.87 -37.74
C THR A 27 11.46 41.12 -37.24
N ASN A 28 10.35 41.19 -37.99
CA ASN A 28 9.12 40.50 -37.61
C ASN A 28 9.31 38.98 -37.65
N VAL A 29 9.95 38.46 -38.70
CA VAL A 29 10.30 37.04 -38.79
C VAL A 29 11.19 36.60 -37.63
N HIS A 30 12.21 37.40 -37.30
CA HIS A 30 13.07 37.11 -36.16
C HIS A 30 12.30 37.01 -34.85
N ASN A 31 11.46 38.01 -34.59
CA ASN A 31 10.64 38.04 -33.39
C ASN A 31 9.69 36.84 -33.33
N THR A 32 9.09 36.46 -34.46
CA THR A 32 8.26 35.25 -34.54
C THR A 32 9.04 33.98 -34.17
N PHE A 33 10.30 33.84 -34.61
CA PHE A 33 11.14 32.71 -34.20
C PHE A 33 11.46 32.73 -32.70
N LEU A 34 11.77 33.90 -32.15
CA LEU A 34 12.03 34.04 -30.71
C LEU A 34 10.80 33.69 -29.89
N TRP A 35 9.62 34.18 -30.26
CA TRP A 35 8.36 33.85 -29.59
C TRP A 35 8.03 32.36 -29.70
N SER A 36 8.17 31.78 -30.89
CA SER A 36 7.95 30.34 -31.10
C SER A 36 8.88 29.49 -30.24
N THR A 37 10.17 29.86 -30.18
CA THR A 37 11.17 29.18 -29.34
C THR A 37 10.87 29.35 -27.86
N PHE A 38 10.53 30.57 -27.43
CA PHE A 38 10.19 30.90 -26.06
C PHE A 38 9.00 30.06 -25.57
N PHE A 39 7.90 30.06 -26.31
CA PHE A 39 6.71 29.29 -25.95
C PHE A 39 6.92 27.78 -26.05
N SER A 40 7.70 27.31 -27.04
CA SER A 40 8.06 25.88 -27.15
C SER A 40 8.79 25.36 -25.92
N ARG A 41 9.63 26.21 -25.30
CA ARG A 41 10.37 25.89 -24.07
C ARG A 41 9.58 26.16 -22.80
N ASN A 42 8.46 26.88 -22.90
CA ASN A 42 7.68 27.36 -21.76
C ASN A 42 6.18 27.21 -22.02
N LEU A 43 5.67 25.99 -22.06
CA LEU A 43 4.24 25.73 -22.33
C LEU A 43 3.30 26.44 -21.34
N HIS A 44 3.71 26.58 -20.08
CA HIS A 44 2.95 27.34 -19.08
C HIS A 44 2.78 28.81 -19.47
N ARG A 45 3.79 29.43 -20.10
CA ARG A 45 3.71 30.80 -20.64
C ARG A 45 2.84 30.88 -21.87
N LEU A 46 2.85 29.86 -22.74
CA LEU A 46 1.90 29.79 -23.84
C LEU A 46 0.45 29.76 -23.32
N ALA A 47 0.18 28.93 -22.31
CA ALA A 47 -1.15 28.87 -21.70
C ALA A 47 -1.58 30.20 -21.05
N MET A 48 -0.67 30.85 -20.31
CA MET A 48 -1.00 32.09 -19.59
C MET A 48 -1.02 33.32 -20.48
N ASP A 49 0.03 33.52 -21.27
CA ASP A 49 0.28 34.79 -21.97
C ASP A 49 -0.37 34.80 -23.35
N TYR A 50 -0.37 33.67 -24.08
CA TYR A 50 -1.00 33.57 -25.40
C TYR A 50 -2.47 33.15 -25.31
N LEU A 51 -2.76 32.07 -24.57
CA LEU A 51 -4.13 31.58 -24.43
C LEU A 51 -4.95 32.39 -23.41
N GLY A 52 -4.31 33.18 -22.53
CA GLY A 52 -5.00 33.98 -21.52
C GLY A 52 -5.58 33.15 -20.36
N ILE A 53 -5.15 31.89 -20.21
CA ILE A 53 -5.69 30.97 -19.21
C ILE A 53 -4.94 31.16 -17.89
N ARG A 54 -5.69 31.51 -16.84
CA ARG A 54 -5.13 31.63 -15.49
C ARG A 54 -4.89 30.25 -14.90
N LEU A 55 -3.65 30.04 -14.43
CA LEU A 55 -3.21 28.77 -13.86
C LEU A 55 -2.73 28.94 -12.43
N HIS A 56 -3.05 27.98 -11.57
CA HIS A 56 -2.42 27.84 -10.26
C HIS A 56 -0.94 27.46 -10.42
N LEU A 57 -0.11 27.77 -9.41
CA LEU A 57 1.32 27.53 -9.46
C LEU A 57 1.68 26.06 -9.79
N TYR A 58 0.99 25.10 -9.19
CA TYR A 58 1.25 23.69 -9.45
C TYR A 58 0.93 23.30 -10.91
N GLN A 59 -0.11 23.89 -11.51
CA GLN A 59 -0.48 23.67 -12.92
C GLN A 59 0.58 24.27 -13.86
N GLN A 60 1.14 25.43 -13.52
CA GLN A 60 2.25 26.03 -14.27
C GLN A 60 3.48 25.13 -14.26
N LEU A 61 3.84 24.58 -13.09
CA LEU A 61 4.95 23.65 -12.93
C LEU A 61 4.73 22.36 -13.75
N ILE A 62 3.53 21.79 -13.70
CA ILE A 62 3.16 20.61 -14.48
C ILE A 62 3.37 20.89 -15.98
N LEU A 63 2.77 21.95 -16.53
CA LEU A 63 2.90 22.25 -17.96
C LEU A 63 4.33 22.54 -18.40
N TYR A 64 5.11 23.24 -17.57
CA TYR A 64 6.52 23.47 -17.85
C TYR A 64 7.28 22.15 -17.98
N LEU A 65 7.15 21.28 -16.98
CA LEU A 65 7.86 20.00 -16.91
C LEU A 65 7.41 19.03 -18.01
N MET A 66 6.11 19.00 -18.34
CA MET A 66 5.58 18.25 -19.49
C MET A 66 6.16 18.75 -20.82
N GLY A 67 6.45 20.05 -20.92
CA GLY A 67 7.05 20.65 -22.11
C GLY A 67 8.46 20.16 -22.39
N ILE A 68 9.27 19.95 -21.34
CA ILE A 68 10.70 19.62 -21.47
C ILE A 68 11.02 18.12 -21.28
N SER A 69 10.12 17.35 -20.67
CA SER A 69 10.33 15.91 -20.41
C SER A 69 9.78 15.05 -21.55
N GLN A 70 10.38 13.89 -21.77
CA GLN A 70 9.95 12.86 -22.71
C GLN A 70 9.02 11.85 -22.05
N LEU A 71 9.39 11.35 -20.87
CA LEU A 71 8.54 10.54 -20.01
C LEU A 71 7.99 11.39 -18.86
N VAL A 72 6.67 11.45 -18.74
CA VAL A 72 5.98 12.19 -17.68
C VAL A 72 5.11 11.22 -16.90
N CYS A 73 5.34 11.12 -15.59
CA CYS A 73 4.49 10.38 -14.68
C CYS A 73 3.94 11.32 -13.61
N ILE A 74 2.61 11.41 -13.50
CA ILE A 74 1.91 12.28 -12.54
C ILE A 74 0.97 11.43 -11.71
N VAL A 75 1.20 11.37 -10.40
CA VAL A 75 0.33 10.70 -9.44
C VAL A 75 -0.34 11.78 -8.61
N ALA A 76 -1.63 12.04 -8.79
CA ALA A 76 -2.30 13.18 -8.17
C ALA A 76 -3.66 12.83 -7.59
N CYS A 77 -3.98 13.43 -6.45
CA CYS A 77 -5.23 13.23 -5.74
C CYS A 77 -6.48 13.57 -6.58
N ARG A 78 -7.64 13.21 -6.05
CA ARG A 78 -8.93 13.60 -6.62
C ARG A 78 -9.09 15.12 -6.61
N ALA A 79 -9.72 15.65 -7.65
CA ALA A 79 -9.90 17.10 -7.86
C ALA A 79 -8.62 17.93 -8.09
N ALA A 80 -7.47 17.29 -8.36
CA ALA A 80 -6.22 17.96 -8.75
C ALA A 80 -6.24 18.61 -10.16
N ALA A 81 -7.39 18.60 -10.87
CA ALA A 81 -7.54 19.08 -12.25
C ALA A 81 -6.73 18.28 -13.31
N LYS A 82 -6.60 16.96 -13.12
CA LYS A 82 -5.88 16.03 -14.04
C LYS A 82 -6.37 16.13 -15.49
N SER A 83 -7.66 15.95 -15.75
CA SER A 83 -8.22 15.99 -17.11
C SER A 83 -8.08 17.36 -17.78
N PHE A 84 -8.17 18.43 -16.99
CA PHE A 84 -7.97 19.79 -17.47
C PHE A 84 -6.52 20.02 -17.92
N ILE A 85 -5.54 19.60 -17.11
CA ILE A 85 -4.12 19.87 -17.41
C ILE A 85 -3.63 19.11 -18.65
N ILE A 86 -4.08 17.87 -18.85
CA ILE A 86 -3.72 17.10 -20.06
C ILE A 86 -4.39 17.64 -21.32
N ALA A 87 -5.64 18.13 -21.22
CA ALA A 87 -6.32 18.78 -22.33
C ALA A 87 -5.61 20.08 -22.72
N LEU A 88 -5.23 20.89 -21.73
CA LEU A 88 -4.49 22.13 -21.96
C LEU A 88 -3.09 21.87 -22.54
N TYR A 89 -2.38 20.86 -22.03
CA TYR A 89 -1.12 20.39 -22.61
C TYR A 89 -1.30 20.04 -24.09
N ALA A 90 -2.31 19.23 -24.42
CA ALA A 90 -2.54 18.78 -25.79
C ALA A 90 -2.81 19.96 -26.72
N CYS A 91 -3.64 20.93 -26.29
CA CYS A 91 -3.86 22.17 -27.07
C CYS A 91 -2.58 22.98 -27.25
N CYS A 92 -1.80 23.19 -26.18
CA CYS A 92 -0.53 23.94 -26.25
C CYS A 92 0.47 23.27 -27.19
N LYS A 93 0.63 21.95 -27.09
CA LYS A 93 1.51 21.15 -27.94
C LYS A 93 1.06 21.20 -29.40
N ALA A 94 -0.24 21.04 -29.66
CA ALA A 94 -0.80 21.10 -31.01
C ALA A 94 -0.53 22.45 -31.70
N ILE A 95 -0.57 23.56 -30.96
CA ILE A 95 -0.28 24.91 -31.46
C ILE A 95 1.20 25.07 -31.79
N ILE A 96 2.10 24.73 -30.85
CA ILE A 96 3.52 25.06 -30.96
C ILE A 96 4.33 24.09 -31.82
N LYS A 97 3.82 22.86 -32.03
CA LYS A 97 4.41 21.84 -32.90
C LYS A 97 3.44 21.48 -34.02
N PRO A 98 3.47 22.20 -35.16
CA PRO A 98 2.61 21.92 -36.31
C PRO A 98 2.71 20.46 -36.79
N GLY A 99 1.56 19.87 -37.13
CA GLY A 99 1.48 18.47 -37.57
C GLY A 99 1.67 17.43 -36.46
N SER A 100 1.60 17.82 -35.19
CA SER A 100 1.61 16.89 -34.07
C SER A 100 0.34 16.02 -34.07
N LYS A 101 0.51 14.74 -33.76
CA LYS A 101 -0.59 13.77 -33.65
C LYS A 101 -0.70 13.33 -32.19
N ILE A 102 -1.57 13.97 -31.43
CA ILE A 102 -1.69 13.73 -29.99
C ILE A 102 -2.83 12.74 -29.77
N VAL A 103 -2.58 11.72 -28.97
CA VAL A 103 -3.62 10.74 -28.57
C VAL A 103 -3.84 10.78 -27.07
N LEU A 104 -5.10 10.82 -26.66
CA LEU A 104 -5.53 10.86 -25.26
C LEU A 104 -6.40 9.64 -24.98
N GLY A 105 -5.99 8.78 -24.06
CA GLY A 105 -6.71 7.54 -23.77
C GLY A 105 -6.94 7.32 -22.29
N SER A 106 -8.04 6.64 -21.98
CA SER A 106 -8.38 6.12 -20.66
C SER A 106 -8.94 4.71 -20.80
N ALA A 107 -9.14 4.02 -19.67
CA ALA A 107 -9.69 2.66 -19.66
C ALA A 107 -11.12 2.60 -20.25
N THR A 108 -11.93 3.65 -20.08
CA THR A 108 -13.32 3.66 -20.54
C THR A 108 -13.59 4.71 -21.61
N ARG A 109 -14.44 4.37 -22.57
CA ARG A 109 -14.80 5.29 -23.66
C ARG A 109 -15.46 6.58 -23.16
N GLY A 110 -16.31 6.46 -22.14
CA GLY A 110 -17.03 7.59 -21.55
C GLY A 110 -16.06 8.62 -20.99
N GLN A 111 -15.07 8.19 -20.20
CA GLN A 111 -14.05 9.07 -19.64
C GLN A 111 -13.22 9.75 -20.73
N SER A 112 -12.71 8.98 -21.71
CA SER A 112 -11.91 9.53 -22.81
C SER A 112 -12.66 10.62 -23.60
N LYS A 113 -13.97 10.45 -23.84
CA LYS A 113 -14.77 11.40 -24.61
C LYS A 113 -14.93 12.75 -23.90
N LEU A 114 -15.06 12.73 -22.57
CA LEU A 114 -15.23 13.95 -21.75
C LEU A 114 -14.03 14.90 -21.85
N ILE A 115 -12.83 14.39 -22.18
CA ILE A 115 -11.65 15.23 -22.38
C ILE A 115 -11.87 16.19 -23.56
N ILE A 116 -12.43 15.72 -24.68
CA ILE A 116 -12.72 16.60 -25.84
C ILE A 116 -14.01 17.40 -25.59
N SER A 117 -15.10 16.70 -25.24
CA SER A 117 -16.43 17.33 -25.19
C SER A 117 -16.54 18.35 -24.06
N GLU A 118 -16.09 18.03 -22.86
CA GLU A 118 -16.18 18.92 -21.70
C GLU A 118 -14.94 19.81 -21.57
N LYS A 119 -13.74 19.23 -21.60
CA LYS A 119 -12.52 20.01 -21.31
C LYS A 119 -12.08 20.90 -22.46
N ILE A 120 -11.99 20.39 -23.69
CA ILE A 120 -11.55 21.23 -24.81
C ILE A 120 -12.69 22.14 -25.29
N LYS A 121 -13.83 21.54 -25.69
CA LYS A 121 -14.92 22.26 -26.35
C LYS A 121 -15.69 23.20 -25.40
N ASN A 122 -16.12 22.70 -24.24
CA ASN A 122 -16.96 23.49 -23.33
C ASN A 122 -16.16 24.37 -22.35
N GLU A 123 -14.98 23.95 -21.93
CA GLU A 123 -14.19 24.69 -20.93
C GLU A 123 -13.09 25.55 -21.59
N LEU A 124 -12.08 24.94 -22.21
CA LEU A 124 -10.89 25.65 -22.70
C LEU A 124 -11.19 26.64 -23.84
N MET A 125 -12.03 26.27 -24.83
CA MET A 125 -12.42 27.18 -25.93
C MET A 125 -13.29 28.35 -25.47
N ASN A 126 -13.96 28.22 -24.32
CA ASN A 126 -14.70 29.31 -23.70
C ASN A 126 -13.78 30.22 -22.89
N MET A 127 -12.78 29.65 -22.21
CA MET A 127 -11.75 30.41 -21.50
C MET A 127 -10.81 31.19 -22.45
N SER A 128 -10.54 30.65 -23.64
CA SER A 128 -9.55 31.21 -24.57
C SER A 128 -10.12 31.43 -25.97
N PRO A 129 -10.46 32.69 -26.33
CA PRO A 129 -10.77 33.06 -27.70
C PRO A 129 -9.61 32.80 -28.68
N ALA A 130 -8.36 32.87 -28.20
CA ALA A 130 -7.18 32.55 -28.99
C ALA A 130 -7.18 31.06 -29.38
N LEU A 131 -7.41 30.15 -28.43
CA LEU A 131 -7.51 28.71 -28.72
C LEU A 131 -8.59 28.40 -29.75
N ARG A 132 -9.75 29.06 -29.66
CA ARG A 132 -10.84 28.87 -30.63
C ARG A 132 -10.43 29.21 -32.06
N LYS A 133 -9.55 30.20 -32.25
CA LYS A 133 -9.04 30.58 -33.57
C LYS A 133 -8.02 29.58 -34.12
N GLU A 134 -7.33 28.85 -33.25
CA GLU A 134 -6.36 27.81 -33.64
C GLU A 134 -7.04 26.51 -34.09
N ILE A 135 -8.20 26.21 -33.50
CA ILE A 135 -8.99 25.03 -33.81
C ILE A 135 -9.76 25.24 -35.12
N LYS A 136 -9.59 24.32 -36.06
CA LYS A 136 -10.26 24.30 -37.36
C LYS A 136 -11.64 23.66 -37.26
N ASP A 137 -11.71 22.48 -36.63
CA ASP A 137 -12.94 21.68 -36.54
C ASP A 137 -12.86 20.70 -35.36
N ILE A 138 -14.02 20.29 -34.84
CA ILE A 138 -14.15 19.25 -33.83
C ILE A 138 -15.20 18.26 -34.31
N LYS A 139 -14.75 17.04 -34.63
CA LYS A 139 -15.66 15.92 -34.88
C LYS A 139 -15.86 15.19 -33.58
N ASP A 140 -17.10 15.11 -33.12
CA ASP A 140 -17.46 14.40 -31.91
C ASP A 140 -18.67 13.51 -32.18
N SER A 141 -18.44 12.22 -32.39
CA SER A 141 -19.46 11.27 -32.84
C SER A 141 -19.63 10.09 -31.88
N ALA A 142 -20.55 9.20 -32.25
CA ALA A 142 -20.64 7.82 -31.79
C ALA A 142 -19.27 7.14 -31.67
N ASN A 143 -18.53 7.18 -32.78
CA ASN A 143 -17.42 6.28 -33.08
C ASN A 143 -16.04 6.91 -32.85
N GLU A 144 -15.92 8.20 -33.13
CA GLU A 144 -14.66 8.93 -33.09
C GLU A 144 -14.87 10.34 -32.54
N SER A 145 -13.95 10.78 -31.68
CA SER A 145 -13.84 12.17 -31.27
C SER A 145 -12.42 12.67 -31.54
N ILE A 146 -12.31 13.74 -32.33
CA ILE A 146 -11.05 14.31 -32.80
C ILE A 146 -11.15 15.83 -32.97
N VAL A 147 -10.10 16.52 -32.57
CA VAL A 147 -9.92 17.97 -32.77
C VAL A 147 -8.89 18.18 -33.87
N TYR A 148 -9.22 19.03 -34.84
CA TYR A 148 -8.33 19.43 -35.92
C TYR A 148 -7.87 20.88 -35.72
N PHE A 149 -6.58 21.13 -35.84
CA PHE A 149 -5.99 22.49 -35.78
C PHE A 149 -5.68 23.01 -37.18
N ASN A 150 -5.64 24.33 -37.33
CA ASN A 150 -5.33 24.99 -38.61
C ASN A 150 -3.93 24.66 -39.15
N ASN A 151 -2.99 24.35 -38.26
CA ASN A 151 -1.61 23.99 -38.60
C ASN A 151 -1.41 22.49 -38.92
N GLY A 152 -2.50 21.71 -39.04
CA GLY A 152 -2.48 20.29 -39.36
C GLY A 152 -2.29 19.36 -38.16
N SER A 153 -2.14 19.88 -36.93
CA SER A 153 -2.10 19.05 -35.72
C SER A 153 -3.48 18.46 -35.40
N THR A 154 -3.49 17.31 -34.73
CA THR A 154 -4.71 16.63 -34.29
C THR A 154 -4.63 16.18 -32.84
N ILE A 155 -5.78 16.17 -32.16
CA ILE A 155 -5.97 15.54 -30.85
C ILE A 155 -7.07 14.51 -30.98
N LYS A 156 -6.74 13.22 -30.85
CA LYS A 156 -7.69 12.11 -30.98
C LYS A 156 -7.82 11.37 -29.66
N VAL A 157 -9.05 11.03 -29.27
CA VAL A 157 -9.26 10.18 -28.10
C VAL A 157 -9.36 8.71 -28.47
N PHE A 158 -8.89 7.85 -27.58
CA PHE A 158 -9.03 6.40 -27.72
C PHE A 158 -9.47 5.75 -26.40
N THR A 159 -9.95 4.52 -26.48
CA THR A 159 -10.21 3.68 -25.30
C THR A 159 -9.09 2.65 -25.26
N ALA A 160 -8.48 2.43 -24.10
CA ALA A 160 -7.37 1.49 -23.95
C ALA A 160 -7.87 0.04 -24.07
N ASN A 161 -7.97 -0.46 -25.30
CA ASN A 161 -8.33 -1.85 -25.63
C ASN A 161 -7.65 -2.27 -26.95
N GLU A 162 -7.81 -3.53 -27.34
CA GLU A 162 -7.18 -4.08 -28.55
C GLU A 162 -7.62 -3.41 -29.86
N PHE A 163 -8.82 -2.82 -29.90
CA PHE A 163 -9.33 -2.13 -31.08
C PHE A 163 -8.65 -0.78 -31.35
N ALA A 164 -7.88 -0.27 -30.39
CA ALA A 164 -7.11 0.95 -30.58
C ALA A 164 -5.86 0.74 -31.45
N ARG A 165 -5.50 -0.51 -31.81
CA ARG A 165 -4.35 -0.85 -32.67
C ARG A 165 -4.35 -0.03 -33.98
N GLY A 166 -3.17 0.42 -34.39
CA GLY A 166 -2.95 1.11 -35.67
C GLY A 166 -3.06 2.64 -35.62
N LEU A 167 -3.36 3.24 -34.46
CA LEU A 167 -3.20 4.67 -34.27
C LEU A 167 -1.72 5.08 -34.37
N ARG A 168 -1.48 6.31 -34.79
CA ARG A 168 -0.14 6.92 -34.85
C ARG A 168 -0.13 8.20 -34.04
N SER A 169 0.85 8.33 -33.17
CA SER A 169 0.98 9.49 -32.29
C SER A 169 2.41 10.01 -32.19
N THR A 170 2.54 11.31 -31.94
CA THR A 170 3.79 11.95 -31.47
C THR A 170 3.78 12.06 -29.94
N ASP A 171 2.60 12.14 -29.34
CA ASP A 171 2.41 12.26 -27.91
C ASP A 171 1.26 11.33 -27.51
N ALA A 172 1.52 10.44 -26.55
CA ALA A 172 0.52 9.51 -26.04
C ALA A 172 0.26 9.78 -24.55
N VAL A 173 -0.97 10.18 -24.25
CA VAL A 173 -1.42 10.47 -22.88
C VAL A 173 -2.35 9.37 -22.40
N ARG A 174 -2.06 8.84 -21.21
CA ARG A 174 -2.79 7.77 -20.53
C ARG A 174 -3.38 8.32 -19.25
N GLU A 175 -4.64 8.72 -19.33
CA GLU A 175 -5.43 9.20 -18.21
C GLU A 175 -5.99 8.01 -17.41
N GLU A 176 -5.90 8.11 -16.09
CA GLU A 176 -6.24 7.05 -15.15
C GLU A 176 -5.50 5.75 -15.48
N PHE A 177 -4.20 5.85 -15.79
CA PHE A 177 -3.40 4.71 -16.25
C PHE A 177 -3.33 3.55 -15.26
N ARG A 178 -3.62 3.75 -13.96
CA ARG A 178 -3.77 2.63 -13.02
C ARG A 178 -4.87 1.65 -13.41
N GLN A 179 -5.87 2.09 -14.18
CA GLN A 179 -6.99 1.27 -14.66
C GLN A 179 -6.71 0.61 -16.02
N ILE A 180 -5.60 0.95 -16.66
CA ILE A 180 -5.22 0.39 -17.96
C ILE A 180 -4.45 -0.90 -17.71
N ASP A 181 -4.80 -1.97 -18.43
CA ASP A 181 -4.06 -3.22 -18.37
C ASP A 181 -2.66 -3.00 -18.99
N LYS A 182 -1.62 -3.45 -18.28
CA LYS A 182 -0.22 -3.36 -18.74
C LYS A 182 -0.03 -3.97 -20.13
N ASN A 183 -0.67 -5.10 -20.41
CA ASN A 183 -0.55 -5.78 -21.70
C ASN A 183 -1.14 -4.93 -22.83
N ILE A 184 -2.20 -4.18 -22.57
CA ILE A 184 -2.78 -3.26 -23.53
C ILE A 184 -1.85 -2.06 -23.74
N ASP A 185 -1.25 -1.52 -22.68
CA ASP A 185 -0.27 -0.44 -22.80
C ASP A 185 0.92 -0.85 -23.67
N ASP A 186 1.54 -1.98 -23.33
CA ASP A 186 2.75 -2.49 -23.98
C ASP A 186 2.51 -2.94 -25.43
N SER A 187 1.41 -3.65 -25.68
CA SER A 187 1.18 -4.29 -26.99
C SER A 187 0.36 -3.44 -27.96
N VAL A 188 -0.31 -2.38 -27.48
CA VAL A 188 -1.20 -1.54 -28.30
C VAL A 188 -0.75 -0.08 -28.26
N ILE A 189 -0.69 0.53 -27.08
CA ILE A 189 -0.56 2.00 -26.96
C ILE A 189 0.87 2.46 -27.24
N SER A 190 1.87 1.83 -26.62
CA SER A 190 3.28 2.17 -26.83
C SER A 190 3.71 2.04 -28.30
N PRO A 191 3.28 1.01 -29.05
CA PRO A 191 3.51 0.93 -30.51
C PRO A 191 2.86 2.04 -31.38
N PHE A 192 1.97 2.88 -30.84
CA PHE A 192 1.40 4.01 -31.61
C PHE A 192 2.46 5.04 -31.98
N GLN A 193 3.49 5.14 -31.16
CA GLN A 193 4.37 6.28 -31.17
C GLN A 193 5.29 6.30 -32.39
N THR A 194 5.42 7.49 -32.96
CA THR A 194 6.22 7.77 -34.14
C THR A 194 6.92 9.10 -33.96
N ILE A 195 8.14 9.20 -34.47
CA ILE A 195 8.90 10.45 -34.53
C ILE A 195 8.09 11.48 -35.33
N ARG A 196 8.05 12.73 -34.87
CA ARG A 196 7.37 13.79 -35.60
C ARG A 196 8.12 14.11 -36.90
N GLN A 197 7.50 13.77 -38.03
CA GLN A 197 8.01 14.11 -39.37
C GLN A 197 7.68 15.57 -39.70
N ALA A 198 8.43 16.51 -39.10
CA ALA A 198 8.25 17.93 -39.35
C ALA A 198 8.56 18.26 -40.82
N PRO A 199 7.78 19.11 -41.52
CA PRO A 199 7.98 19.36 -42.95
C PRO A 199 9.37 19.87 -43.32
N PHE A 200 10.04 20.59 -42.41
CA PHE A 200 11.40 21.08 -42.64
C PHE A 200 12.46 19.97 -42.64
N MET A 201 12.18 18.79 -42.06
CA MET A 201 13.14 17.67 -42.04
C MET A 201 13.34 17.03 -43.42
N ILE A 202 12.48 17.35 -44.40
CA ILE A 202 12.63 16.92 -45.80
C ILE A 202 13.65 17.81 -46.54
N ASP A 203 13.95 19.00 -46.01
CA ASP A 203 14.96 19.88 -46.58
C ASP A 203 16.35 19.26 -46.36
N PRO A 204 17.18 19.08 -47.42
CA PRO A 204 18.53 18.53 -47.29
C PRO A 204 19.42 19.29 -46.30
N PHE A 205 19.11 20.56 -46.03
CA PHE A 205 19.81 21.36 -45.03
C PHE A 205 19.55 20.89 -43.58
N TYR A 206 18.40 20.27 -43.30
CA TYR A 206 18.00 19.83 -41.96
C TYR A 206 17.90 18.30 -41.79
N GLU A 207 17.75 17.52 -42.88
CA GLU A 207 17.45 16.07 -42.88
C GLU A 207 18.40 15.22 -42.01
N GLY A 208 19.68 15.60 -41.93
CA GLY A 208 20.71 14.87 -41.18
C GLY A 208 20.98 15.37 -39.76
N ILE A 209 20.29 16.41 -39.27
CA ILE A 209 20.61 17.02 -37.98
C ILE A 209 19.88 16.29 -36.85
N GLU A 210 20.60 15.44 -36.12
CA GLU A 210 20.02 14.58 -35.08
C GLU A 210 19.28 15.37 -33.98
N CYS A 211 19.80 16.53 -33.57
CA CYS A 211 19.17 17.35 -32.52
C CYS A 211 17.83 18.00 -32.94
N LEU A 212 17.45 17.92 -34.22
CA LEU A 212 16.15 18.38 -34.71
C LEU A 212 15.09 17.27 -34.74
N LYS A 213 15.50 16.01 -34.58
CA LYS A 213 14.56 14.89 -34.45
C LYS A 213 13.85 15.00 -33.11
N GLU A 214 12.53 14.87 -33.13
CA GLU A 214 11.69 14.94 -31.95
C GLU A 214 11.17 13.54 -31.62
N ASP A 215 11.71 12.97 -30.55
CA ASP A 215 11.24 11.70 -30.01
C ASP A 215 9.79 11.80 -29.53
N PRO A 216 9.04 10.68 -29.60
CA PRO A 216 7.69 10.63 -29.07
C PRO A 216 7.69 10.81 -27.56
N LYS A 217 6.59 11.36 -27.05
CA LYS A 217 6.39 11.62 -25.61
C LYS A 217 5.36 10.69 -25.00
N ASP A 218 5.65 10.24 -23.79
CA ASP A 218 4.76 9.43 -22.97
C ASP A 218 4.33 10.20 -21.73
N ILE A 219 3.02 10.27 -21.53
CA ILE A 219 2.43 10.96 -20.38
C ILE A 219 1.47 10.00 -19.69
N TYR A 220 1.74 9.72 -18.43
CA TYR A 220 0.94 8.89 -17.55
C TYR A 220 0.42 9.76 -16.40
N ILE A 221 -0.90 9.78 -16.19
CA ILE A 221 -1.52 10.54 -15.11
C ILE A 221 -2.66 9.77 -14.44
N SER A 222 -2.63 9.60 -13.13
CA SER A 222 -3.69 8.91 -12.37
C SER A 222 -3.66 9.33 -10.90
N SER A 223 -4.63 8.90 -10.10
CA SER A 223 -4.46 8.83 -8.64
C SER A 223 -3.55 7.67 -8.25
N SER A 224 -3.15 7.63 -6.99
CA SER A 224 -2.39 6.51 -6.44
C SER A 224 -3.16 5.18 -6.50
N TRP A 225 -2.49 4.08 -6.12
CA TRP A 225 -3.07 2.74 -6.00
C TRP A 225 -2.40 1.91 -4.90
N LEU A 226 -2.88 0.67 -4.70
CA LEU A 226 -2.21 -0.32 -3.85
C LEU A 226 -0.86 -0.71 -4.46
N ASP A 227 0.13 -0.94 -3.60
CA ASP A 227 1.46 -1.46 -3.95
C ASP A 227 1.52 -2.96 -3.68
N ASP A 228 0.72 -3.70 -4.45
CA ASP A 228 0.51 -5.16 -4.39
C ASP A 228 1.20 -5.90 -5.57
N GLY A 229 2.18 -5.26 -6.19
CA GLY A 229 2.78 -5.70 -7.46
C GLY A 229 2.18 -5.01 -8.69
N HIS A 230 1.25 -4.05 -8.50
CA HIS A 230 0.70 -3.26 -9.59
C HIS A 230 1.78 -2.55 -10.43
N TRP A 231 1.70 -2.71 -11.76
CA TRP A 231 2.70 -2.26 -12.72
C TRP A 231 2.94 -0.74 -12.73
N MET A 232 1.93 0.04 -12.32
CA MET A 232 2.00 1.49 -12.16
C MET A 232 3.25 1.91 -11.38
N TRP A 233 3.60 1.17 -10.32
CA TRP A 233 4.69 1.54 -9.43
C TRP A 233 6.06 1.36 -10.07
N ASN A 234 6.25 0.36 -10.95
CA ASN A 234 7.50 0.20 -11.69
C ASN A 234 7.76 1.42 -12.59
N LEU A 235 6.71 1.94 -13.23
CA LEU A 235 6.79 3.15 -14.06
C LEU A 235 7.06 4.40 -13.22
N VAL A 236 6.39 4.54 -12.07
CA VAL A 236 6.62 5.64 -11.13
C VAL A 236 8.07 5.64 -10.63
N ASP A 237 8.58 4.47 -10.24
CA ASP A 237 9.95 4.29 -9.73
C ASP A 237 10.98 4.55 -10.83
N GLN A 238 10.70 4.14 -12.07
CA GLN A 238 11.52 4.46 -13.24
C GLN A 238 11.55 5.98 -13.48
N ALA A 239 10.40 6.63 -13.58
CA ALA A 239 10.32 8.08 -13.82
C ALA A 239 11.01 8.88 -12.72
N TYR A 240 10.87 8.46 -11.45
CA TYR A 240 11.56 9.06 -10.30
C TYR A 240 13.07 8.88 -10.39
N THR A 241 13.54 7.66 -10.66
CA THR A 241 14.97 7.36 -10.76
C THR A 241 15.63 8.11 -11.92
N ASP A 242 14.97 8.15 -13.08
CA ASP A 242 15.45 8.87 -14.25
C ASP A 242 15.51 10.39 -13.98
N MET A 243 14.50 10.94 -13.32
CA MET A 243 14.47 12.35 -12.92
C MET A 243 15.65 12.70 -11.99
N LEU A 244 15.95 11.87 -10.99
CA LEU A 244 17.09 12.08 -10.09
C LEU A 244 18.45 12.01 -10.82
N ASN A 245 18.53 11.23 -11.90
CA ASN A 245 19.72 11.07 -12.71
C ASN A 245 19.81 12.09 -13.87
N ASN A 246 19.02 13.17 -13.83
CA ASN A 246 18.96 14.21 -14.86
C ASN A 246 18.67 13.68 -16.28
N ARG A 247 17.93 12.57 -16.39
CA ARG A 247 17.39 12.09 -17.67
C ARG A 247 16.13 12.87 -18.03
N THR A 248 15.63 12.69 -19.24
CA THR A 248 14.45 13.38 -19.79
C THR A 248 13.11 12.84 -19.24
N SER A 249 13.06 12.48 -17.95
CA SER A 249 11.87 11.96 -17.29
C SER A 249 11.49 12.84 -16.10
N VAL A 250 10.19 12.91 -15.79
CA VAL A 250 9.70 13.62 -14.61
C VAL A 250 8.64 12.81 -13.87
N MET A 251 8.76 12.78 -12.55
CA MET A 251 7.75 12.25 -11.64
C MET A 251 7.21 13.41 -10.79
N LEU A 252 5.88 13.58 -10.80
CA LEU A 252 5.19 14.58 -9.98
C LEU A 252 4.13 13.91 -9.10
N ALA A 253 4.09 14.29 -7.83
CA ALA A 253 3.09 13.82 -6.88
C ALA A 253 2.37 14.98 -6.20
N PHE A 254 1.04 14.89 -6.08
CA PHE A 254 0.21 15.90 -5.43
C PHE A 254 -0.86 15.28 -4.55
N ASP A 255 -0.87 15.67 -3.28
CA ASP A 255 -1.86 15.26 -2.28
C ASP A 255 -3.01 16.29 -2.15
N GLU A 256 -3.90 16.10 -1.18
CA GLU A 256 -5.05 16.98 -0.98
C GLU A 256 -4.67 18.43 -0.64
N SER A 257 -3.43 18.70 -0.21
CA SER A 257 -2.99 20.03 0.20
C SER A 257 -3.13 21.04 -0.95
N ILE A 258 -2.95 20.62 -2.20
CA ILE A 258 -3.14 21.50 -3.36
C ILE A 258 -4.60 21.93 -3.51
N THR A 259 -5.54 21.05 -3.18
CA THR A 259 -6.98 21.34 -3.28
C THR A 259 -7.43 22.32 -2.18
N LEU A 260 -6.83 22.20 -0.99
CA LEU A 260 -7.06 23.10 0.13
C LEU A 260 -6.43 24.47 -0.12
N LYS A 261 -5.15 24.50 -0.51
CA LYS A 261 -4.39 25.73 -0.75
C LYS A 261 -5.00 26.61 -1.84
N HIS A 262 -5.59 25.99 -2.87
CA HIS A 262 -6.20 26.70 -3.98
C HIS A 262 -7.71 26.85 -3.85
N ASN A 263 -8.29 26.56 -2.68
CA ASN A 263 -9.73 26.67 -2.40
C ASN A 263 -10.61 25.89 -3.39
N ILE A 264 -10.10 24.79 -3.95
CA ILE A 264 -10.87 23.86 -4.76
C ILE A 264 -11.83 23.08 -3.84
N ARG A 265 -11.39 22.80 -2.60
CA ARG A 265 -12.19 22.18 -1.55
C ARG A 265 -11.97 22.88 -0.22
N THR A 266 -13.02 22.89 0.60
CA THR A 266 -12.92 23.42 1.97
C THR A 266 -12.49 22.33 2.96
N GLN A 267 -11.86 22.71 4.06
CA GLN A 267 -11.49 21.78 5.13
C GLN A 267 -12.72 21.05 5.70
N ARG A 268 -13.86 21.73 5.81
CA ARG A 268 -15.13 21.14 6.26
C ARG A 268 -15.60 20.02 5.32
N GLN A 269 -15.58 20.25 4.02
CA GLN A 269 -15.93 19.23 3.03
C GLN A 269 -14.96 18.03 3.11
N MET A 270 -13.66 18.29 3.25
CA MET A 270 -12.66 17.22 3.39
C MET A 270 -12.88 16.38 4.65
N GLN A 271 -13.20 16.99 5.78
CA GLN A 271 -13.54 16.27 7.01
C GLN A 271 -14.82 15.44 6.86
N GLN A 272 -15.81 15.94 6.14
CA GLN A 272 -17.05 15.19 5.87
C GLN A 272 -16.79 13.99 4.95
N GLU A 273 -15.98 14.17 3.90
CA GLU A 273 -15.60 13.07 3.01
C GLU A 273 -14.76 12.02 3.74
N LYS A 274 -13.79 12.43 4.58
CA LYS A 274 -12.99 11.50 5.38
C LYS A 274 -13.83 10.60 6.30
N LYS A 275 -14.97 11.10 6.79
CA LYS A 275 -15.90 10.32 7.62
C LYS A 275 -16.70 9.28 6.83
N LYS A 276 -16.87 9.46 5.52
CA LYS A 276 -17.66 8.58 4.64
C LYS A 276 -16.81 7.50 3.97
N GLN A 277 -15.56 7.82 3.65
CA GLN A 277 -14.67 6.92 2.91
C GLN A 277 -14.04 5.89 3.85
N ASP A 278 -13.78 4.69 3.34
CA ASP A 278 -12.93 3.75 4.04
C ASP A 278 -11.47 4.28 4.12
N PRO A 279 -10.68 3.86 5.13
CA PRO A 279 -9.34 4.37 5.34
C PRO A 279 -8.38 4.16 4.16
N ILE A 280 -8.53 3.08 3.40
CA ILE A 280 -7.65 2.77 2.27
C ILE A 280 -7.99 3.67 1.09
N THR A 281 -9.26 3.77 0.73
CA THR A 281 -9.74 4.66 -0.34
C THR A 281 -9.39 6.12 -0.03
N TRP A 282 -9.48 6.55 1.23
CA TRP A 282 -9.03 7.88 1.63
C TRP A 282 -7.54 8.10 1.35
N GLN A 283 -6.68 7.17 1.76
CA GLN A 283 -5.24 7.25 1.54
C GLN A 283 -4.88 7.27 0.06
N ILE A 284 -5.56 6.47 -0.76
CA ILE A 284 -5.30 6.34 -2.19
C ILE A 284 -5.82 7.56 -2.96
N GLU A 285 -7.09 7.93 -2.76
CA GLU A 285 -7.77 8.94 -3.59
C GLU A 285 -7.51 10.38 -3.16
N PHE A 286 -7.28 10.60 -1.85
CA PHE A 286 -7.15 11.94 -1.30
C PHE A 286 -5.72 12.24 -0.86
N LEU A 287 -5.13 11.38 -0.02
CA LEU A 287 -3.74 11.56 0.43
C LEU A 287 -2.72 11.18 -0.64
N ASN A 288 -3.16 10.48 -1.69
CA ASN A 288 -2.33 10.09 -2.82
C ASN A 288 -1.08 9.28 -2.40
N LEU A 289 -1.25 8.43 -1.38
CA LEU A 289 -0.16 7.64 -0.80
C LEU A 289 0.07 6.36 -1.63
N ARG A 290 1.33 5.97 -1.79
CA ARG A 290 1.70 4.60 -2.22
C ARG A 290 1.41 3.65 -1.06
N VAL A 291 0.23 3.06 -1.07
CA VAL A 291 -0.26 2.26 0.05
C VAL A 291 0.23 0.82 -0.09
N ARG A 292 1.17 0.42 0.77
CA ARG A 292 1.57 -0.98 0.95
C ARG A 292 0.63 -1.67 1.92
N ASN A 293 0.36 -2.95 1.68
CA ASN A 293 -0.47 -3.77 2.57
C ASN A 293 -0.02 -3.66 4.04
N ASN A 294 1.28 -3.56 4.34
CA ASN A 294 1.76 -3.48 5.72
C ASN A 294 1.52 -2.11 6.41
N SER A 295 1.56 -0.99 5.68
CA SER A 295 1.30 0.35 6.27
C SER A 295 -0.20 0.57 6.49
N SER A 296 -1.03 0.05 5.59
CA SER A 296 -2.47 -0.01 5.80
C SER A 296 -2.85 -1.01 6.88
N ALA A 297 -2.22 -2.20 6.93
CA ALA A 297 -2.43 -3.16 8.01
C ALA A 297 -2.03 -2.56 9.37
N TYR A 298 -0.98 -1.72 9.42
CA TYR A 298 -0.62 -0.98 10.62
C TYR A 298 -1.73 -0.03 11.08
N LEU A 299 -2.21 0.84 10.18
CA LEU A 299 -3.22 1.84 10.52
C LEU A 299 -4.61 1.20 10.76
N LEU A 300 -4.96 0.17 10.01
CA LEU A 300 -6.16 -0.66 10.24
C LEU A 300 -6.05 -1.41 11.56
N GLY A 301 -4.88 -1.96 11.88
CA GLY A 301 -4.56 -2.53 13.18
C GLY A 301 -4.79 -1.53 14.30
N ILE A 302 -4.22 -0.31 14.21
CA ILE A 302 -4.45 0.74 15.21
C ILE A 302 -5.95 1.06 15.35
N GLN A 303 -6.67 1.16 14.23
CA GLN A 303 -8.10 1.43 14.23
C GLN A 303 -8.90 0.31 14.89
N GLU A 304 -8.56 -0.95 14.62
CA GLU A 304 -9.23 -2.11 15.17
C GLU A 304 -8.94 -2.24 16.67
N MET A 305 -7.69 -2.06 17.10
CA MET A 305 -7.31 -2.00 18.52
C MET A 305 -8.05 -0.85 19.24
N SER A 306 -8.23 0.29 18.57
CA SER A 306 -9.01 1.43 19.06
C SER A 306 -10.50 1.12 19.22
N ARG A 307 -11.07 0.33 18.31
CA ARG A 307 -12.47 -0.17 18.43
C ARG A 307 -12.61 -1.16 19.57
N SER A 308 -11.57 -1.94 19.85
CA SER A 308 -11.53 -2.89 20.96
C SER A 308 -11.15 -2.27 22.32
N GLY A 309 -11.04 -0.93 22.40
CA GLY A 309 -10.86 -0.21 23.66
C GLY A 309 -9.41 0.13 24.05
N TYR A 310 -8.44 -0.12 23.16
CA TYR A 310 -7.03 0.23 23.37
C TYR A 310 -6.70 1.53 22.64
N TYR A 311 -6.03 2.48 23.28
CA TYR A 311 -5.80 3.81 22.69
C TYR A 311 -4.34 4.25 22.75
N GLY A 312 -3.97 5.17 21.86
CA GLY A 312 -2.63 5.78 21.82
C GLY A 312 -1.52 4.74 21.65
N LYS A 313 -0.46 4.87 22.44
CA LYS A 313 0.72 3.98 22.37
C LYS A 313 0.40 2.50 22.51
N GLN A 314 -0.65 2.16 23.26
CA GLN A 314 -1.03 0.76 23.43
C GLN A 314 -1.63 0.17 22.16
N ALA A 315 -2.47 0.95 21.46
CA ALA A 315 -3.02 0.56 20.16
C ALA A 315 -1.93 0.46 19.09
N GLU A 316 -0.96 1.38 19.11
CA GLU A 316 0.22 1.34 18.25
C GLU A 316 0.97 0.02 18.45
N GLN A 317 1.42 -0.29 19.68
CA GLN A 317 2.20 -1.49 19.96
C GLN A 317 1.46 -2.80 19.65
N MET A 318 0.14 -2.88 19.92
CA MET A 318 -0.65 -4.05 19.55
C MET A 318 -0.79 -4.21 18.03
N ALA A 319 -0.89 -3.10 17.29
CA ALA A 319 -0.88 -3.12 15.83
C ALA A 319 0.49 -3.55 15.28
N GLU A 320 1.59 -3.15 15.93
CA GLU A 320 2.93 -3.62 15.58
C GLU A 320 3.04 -5.15 15.78
N THR A 321 2.53 -5.70 16.89
CA THR A 321 2.46 -7.16 17.11
C THR A 321 1.59 -7.86 16.07
N SER A 322 0.49 -7.23 15.63
CA SER A 322 -0.35 -7.76 14.55
C SER A 322 0.43 -7.90 13.24
N ILE A 323 1.24 -6.90 12.88
CA ILE A 323 2.10 -6.96 11.71
C ILE A 323 3.16 -8.05 11.86
N LEU A 324 3.74 -8.19 13.05
CA LEU A 324 4.70 -9.25 13.31
C LEU A 324 4.05 -10.63 13.10
N ALA A 325 2.83 -10.84 13.58
CA ALA A 325 2.07 -12.07 13.38
C ALA A 325 1.78 -12.32 11.88
N GLN A 326 1.38 -11.28 11.14
CA GLN A 326 1.17 -11.36 9.69
C GLN A 326 2.45 -11.78 8.96
N ALA A 327 3.60 -11.20 9.32
CA ALA A 327 4.85 -11.49 8.64
C ALA A 327 5.48 -12.83 9.02
N ALA A 328 5.36 -13.25 10.28
CA ALA A 328 5.87 -14.52 10.76
C ALA A 328 5.04 -15.71 10.27
N GLY A 329 3.72 -15.52 10.17
CA GLY A 329 2.78 -16.60 9.88
C GLY A 329 2.08 -16.55 8.53
N ASP A 330 2.43 -15.60 7.66
CA ASP A 330 1.69 -15.27 6.42
C ASP A 330 0.19 -15.05 6.66
N LEU A 331 -0.14 -14.43 7.80
CA LEU A 331 -1.53 -14.18 8.18
C LEU A 331 -2.06 -12.96 7.44
N ASN A 332 -3.34 -12.99 7.08
CA ASN A 332 -4.04 -11.77 6.75
C ASN A 332 -4.30 -10.92 8.01
N SER A 333 -4.53 -9.62 7.83
CA SER A 333 -4.70 -8.67 8.93
C SER A 333 -5.88 -9.01 9.85
N ASP A 334 -6.97 -9.56 9.32
CA ASP A 334 -8.18 -9.85 10.10
C ASP A 334 -7.96 -11.03 11.05
N VAL A 335 -7.30 -12.08 10.57
CA VAL A 335 -6.91 -13.25 11.37
C VAL A 335 -5.92 -12.83 12.46
N ALA A 336 -4.88 -12.06 12.11
CA ALA A 336 -3.90 -11.59 13.09
C ALA A 336 -4.52 -10.70 14.18
N ASN A 337 -5.38 -9.75 13.81
CA ASN A 337 -6.06 -8.88 14.76
C ASN A 337 -7.01 -9.67 15.67
N SER A 338 -7.83 -10.56 15.10
CA SER A 338 -8.78 -11.39 15.86
C SER A 338 -8.07 -12.32 16.84
N TYR A 339 -6.99 -12.96 16.40
CA TYR A 339 -6.13 -13.81 17.21
C TYR A 339 -5.55 -13.07 18.42
N LEU A 340 -4.95 -11.89 18.21
CA LEU A 340 -4.36 -11.12 19.30
C LEU A 340 -5.42 -10.61 20.27
N LEU A 341 -6.55 -10.11 19.77
CA LEU A 341 -7.63 -9.61 20.60
C LEU A 341 -8.29 -10.72 21.42
N ALA A 342 -8.56 -11.88 20.80
CA ALA A 342 -9.13 -13.04 21.48
C ALA A 342 -8.19 -13.56 22.57
N SER A 343 -6.90 -13.70 22.26
CA SER A 343 -5.88 -14.13 23.23
C SER A 343 -5.72 -13.15 24.37
N ASN A 344 -5.67 -11.85 24.06
CA ASN A 344 -5.57 -10.78 25.03
C ASN A 344 -6.76 -10.77 26.00
N ALA A 345 -7.98 -10.96 25.48
CA ALA A 345 -9.19 -11.02 26.29
C ALA A 345 -9.25 -12.30 27.13
N ALA A 346 -8.99 -13.46 26.52
CA ALA A 346 -9.06 -14.77 27.17
C ALA A 346 -8.10 -14.89 28.35
N TYR A 347 -6.84 -14.49 28.16
CA TYR A 347 -5.78 -14.63 29.16
C TYR A 347 -5.51 -13.34 29.94
N GLN A 348 -6.41 -12.35 29.83
CA GLN A 348 -6.38 -11.11 30.59
C GLN A 348 -5.03 -10.38 30.50
N TYR A 349 -4.49 -10.28 29.28
CA TYR A 349 -3.21 -9.60 29.06
C TYR A 349 -3.32 -8.09 29.18
N SER A 350 -4.52 -7.51 29.13
CA SER A 350 -4.77 -6.06 29.30
C SER A 350 -3.96 -5.20 28.33
N GLY A 351 -3.78 -5.68 27.10
CA GLY A 351 -2.98 -5.08 26.03
C GLY A 351 -1.48 -5.09 26.30
N ASN A 352 -1.00 -6.03 27.13
CA ASN A 352 0.43 -6.23 27.37
C ASN A 352 1.09 -6.92 26.17
N VAL A 353 1.85 -6.14 25.42
CA VAL A 353 2.51 -6.57 24.17
C VAL A 353 3.58 -7.63 24.41
N GLN A 354 4.25 -7.63 25.55
CA GLN A 354 5.24 -8.67 25.88
C GLN A 354 4.59 -10.04 26.01
N LYS A 355 3.40 -10.13 26.65
CA LYS A 355 2.64 -11.38 26.75
C LYS A 355 2.09 -11.84 25.40
N LEU A 356 1.61 -10.91 24.58
CA LEU A 356 1.15 -11.21 23.21
C LEU A 356 2.29 -11.70 22.31
N ASN A 357 3.45 -11.06 22.38
CA ASN A 357 4.64 -11.51 21.67
C ASN A 357 5.10 -12.88 22.14
N ALA A 358 5.11 -13.15 23.47
CA ALA A 358 5.49 -14.45 24.01
C ALA A 358 4.55 -15.58 23.54
N LEU A 359 3.25 -15.30 23.44
CA LEU A 359 2.27 -16.23 22.87
C LEU A 359 2.56 -16.51 21.39
N LEU A 360 2.73 -15.45 20.61
CA LEU A 360 3.04 -15.54 19.18
C LEU A 360 4.35 -16.32 18.94
N ASP A 361 5.38 -16.01 19.72
CA ASP A 361 6.68 -16.68 19.69
C ASP A 361 6.59 -18.17 19.99
N GLY A 362 5.85 -18.56 21.03
CA GLY A 362 5.66 -19.97 21.38
C GLY A 362 4.89 -20.73 20.30
N GLN A 363 3.80 -20.14 19.77
CA GLN A 363 3.01 -20.76 18.71
C GLN A 363 3.78 -20.86 17.39
N ASN A 364 4.52 -19.83 17.02
CA ASN A 364 5.38 -19.81 15.84
C ASN A 364 6.53 -20.84 15.94
N MET A 365 7.00 -21.15 17.16
CA MET A 365 8.00 -22.20 17.33
C MET A 365 7.41 -23.60 17.17
N ILE A 366 6.17 -23.82 17.63
CA ILE A 366 5.44 -25.06 17.35
C ILE A 366 5.29 -25.26 15.83
N THR A 367 4.87 -24.23 15.09
CA THR A 367 4.66 -24.32 13.64
C THR A 367 5.95 -24.53 12.86
N ASN A 368 7.07 -23.95 13.32
CA ASN A 368 8.38 -24.14 12.70
C ASN A 368 8.96 -25.55 12.86
N ARG A 369 8.59 -26.29 13.92
CA ARG A 369 9.13 -27.63 14.22
C ARG A 369 8.18 -28.78 13.95
N ASN A 370 6.93 -28.47 13.66
CA ASN A 370 5.87 -29.45 13.50
C ASN A 370 5.04 -29.10 12.26
N SER A 371 4.32 -30.07 11.69
CA SER A 371 3.56 -29.85 10.45
C SER A 371 2.21 -29.19 10.76
N VAL A 372 2.28 -27.91 11.15
CA VAL A 372 1.21 -27.07 11.67
C VAL A 372 1.35 -25.67 11.05
N SER A 373 0.27 -25.07 10.55
CA SER A 373 0.31 -23.72 9.96
C SER A 373 0.03 -22.65 11.02
N MET A 374 0.69 -21.49 10.92
CA MET A 374 0.42 -20.38 11.86
C MET A 374 -1.00 -19.83 11.67
N GLN A 375 -1.57 -19.94 10.46
CA GLN A 375 -2.96 -19.56 10.20
C GLN A 375 -3.93 -20.44 10.97
N ASP A 376 -3.77 -21.76 10.92
CA ASP A 376 -4.62 -22.70 11.64
C ASP A 376 -4.47 -22.54 13.16
N MET A 377 -3.23 -22.31 13.65
CA MET A 377 -2.98 -21.98 15.05
C MET A 377 -3.71 -20.72 15.51
N ALA A 378 -3.65 -19.65 14.72
CA ALA A 378 -4.30 -18.38 15.01
C ALA A 378 -5.84 -18.51 15.01
N GLU A 379 -6.40 -19.18 14.01
CA GLU A 379 -7.84 -19.45 13.91
C GLU A 379 -8.33 -20.33 15.09
N ALA A 380 -7.64 -21.43 15.39
CA ALA A 380 -8.00 -22.32 16.48
C ALA A 380 -7.93 -21.64 17.85
N THR A 381 -6.88 -20.83 18.08
CA THR A 381 -6.75 -20.01 19.29
C THR A 381 -7.91 -19.02 19.40
N THR A 382 -8.26 -18.34 18.30
CA THR A 382 -9.39 -17.39 18.26
C THR A 382 -10.70 -18.06 18.67
N GLN A 383 -10.93 -19.32 18.27
CA GLN A 383 -12.15 -20.05 18.61
C GLN A 383 -12.16 -20.61 20.04
N ALA A 384 -11.01 -21.09 20.54
CA ALA A 384 -10.94 -21.89 21.76
C ALA A 384 -10.46 -21.13 23.01
N ALA A 385 -9.67 -20.06 22.86
CA ALA A 385 -8.92 -19.44 23.96
C ALA A 385 -9.80 -19.02 25.14
N SER A 386 -10.95 -18.39 24.89
CA SER A 386 -11.84 -17.93 25.97
C SER A 386 -12.36 -19.09 26.81
N MET A 387 -12.81 -20.18 26.18
CA MET A 387 -13.30 -21.36 26.90
C MET A 387 -12.15 -22.07 27.61
N ALA A 388 -11.01 -22.22 26.95
CA ALA A 388 -9.84 -22.87 27.53
C ALA A 388 -9.38 -22.15 28.81
N SER A 389 -9.24 -20.82 28.74
CA SER A 389 -8.86 -19.99 29.89
C SER A 389 -9.89 -20.06 31.03
N GLU A 390 -11.19 -20.03 30.72
CA GLU A 390 -12.27 -20.17 31.71
C GLU A 390 -12.18 -21.49 32.49
N LEU A 391 -11.74 -22.58 31.83
CA LEU A 391 -11.53 -23.89 32.44
C LEU A 391 -10.14 -24.08 33.05
N GLY A 392 -9.33 -23.01 33.12
CA GLY A 392 -7.99 -23.02 33.72
C GLY A 392 -6.89 -23.62 32.85
N VAL A 393 -7.10 -23.74 31.55
CA VAL A 393 -6.08 -24.19 30.58
C VAL A 393 -5.18 -23.03 30.20
N GLN A 394 -3.88 -23.18 30.41
CA GLN A 394 -2.87 -22.18 30.08
C GLN A 394 -2.65 -22.05 28.57
N GLU A 395 -2.15 -20.91 28.12
CA GLU A 395 -1.96 -20.59 26.71
C GLU A 395 -0.98 -21.55 25.99
N ASN A 396 0.06 -22.02 26.67
CA ASN A 396 0.99 -23.02 26.16
C ASN A 396 0.31 -24.39 25.99
N GLN A 397 -0.53 -24.78 26.96
CA GLN A 397 -1.30 -26.02 26.92
C GLN A 397 -2.31 -26.00 25.78
N LEU A 398 -3.05 -24.91 25.60
CA LEU A 398 -3.95 -24.75 24.47
C LEU A 398 -3.18 -24.84 23.13
N SER A 399 -2.05 -24.15 23.02
CA SER A 399 -1.21 -24.14 21.82
C SER A 399 -0.70 -25.54 21.45
N ALA A 400 -0.24 -26.31 22.44
CA ALA A 400 0.21 -27.69 22.24
C ALA A 400 -0.95 -28.63 21.86
N MET A 401 -2.15 -28.44 22.41
CA MET A 401 -3.35 -29.20 22.00
C MET A 401 -3.69 -28.94 20.54
N ILE A 402 -3.70 -27.66 20.11
CA ILE A 402 -3.96 -27.27 18.73
C ILE A 402 -2.96 -27.92 17.79
N GLY A 403 -1.65 -27.73 18.06
CA GLY A 403 -0.59 -28.30 17.23
C GLY A 403 -0.65 -29.83 17.14
N THR A 404 -1.00 -30.51 18.23
CA THR A 404 -1.10 -31.98 18.24
C THR A 404 -2.24 -32.48 17.36
N ILE A 405 -3.42 -31.87 17.49
CA ILE A 405 -4.59 -32.24 16.70
C ILE A 405 -4.36 -31.90 15.22
N GLU A 406 -3.87 -30.70 14.92
CA GLU A 406 -3.67 -30.25 13.54
C GLU A 406 -2.57 -31.08 12.85
N SER A 407 -1.44 -31.30 13.51
CA SER A 407 -0.31 -32.04 12.92
C SER A 407 -0.69 -33.46 12.51
N ARG A 408 -1.61 -34.08 13.24
CA ARG A 408 -2.08 -35.46 13.02
C ARG A 408 -3.31 -35.57 12.14
N THR A 409 -4.23 -34.61 12.19
CA THR A 409 -5.49 -34.68 11.44
C THR A 409 -5.51 -33.85 10.17
N LYS A 410 -4.65 -32.83 10.06
CA LYS A 410 -4.69 -31.80 9.00
C LYS A 410 -6.03 -31.09 8.88
N ALA A 411 -6.83 -31.09 9.94
CA ALA A 411 -8.06 -30.31 10.01
C ALA A 411 -7.74 -28.82 10.12
N GLY A 412 -8.56 -27.97 9.51
CA GLY A 412 -8.36 -26.52 9.55
C GLY A 412 -8.56 -25.94 10.95
N GLY A 413 -7.93 -24.80 11.23
CA GLY A 413 -7.86 -24.19 12.56
C GLY A 413 -9.22 -23.95 13.20
N ASN A 414 -10.19 -23.45 12.44
CA ASN A 414 -11.57 -23.29 12.93
C ASN A 414 -12.22 -24.61 13.40
N GLU A 415 -11.95 -25.72 12.70
CA GLU A 415 -12.46 -27.05 13.09
C GLU A 415 -11.75 -27.56 14.34
N VAL A 416 -10.42 -27.39 14.42
CA VAL A 416 -9.60 -27.77 15.57
C VAL A 416 -10.00 -26.99 16.82
N GLY A 417 -10.17 -25.67 16.73
CA GLY A 417 -10.57 -24.83 17.87
C GLY A 417 -11.97 -25.19 18.39
N ASN A 418 -12.93 -25.44 17.50
CA ASN A 418 -14.26 -25.93 17.90
C ASN A 418 -14.20 -27.31 18.55
N ALA A 419 -13.35 -28.20 18.04
CA ALA A 419 -13.13 -29.51 18.65
C ALA A 419 -12.60 -29.37 20.08
N ILE A 420 -11.54 -28.58 20.29
CA ILE A 420 -10.95 -28.36 21.62
C ILE A 420 -11.99 -27.80 22.59
N LYS A 421 -12.79 -26.82 22.17
CA LYS A 421 -13.88 -26.26 22.99
C LYS A 421 -14.84 -27.36 23.46
N SER A 422 -15.32 -28.19 22.54
CA SER A 422 -16.23 -29.31 22.88
C SER A 422 -15.56 -30.36 23.77
N LEU A 423 -14.30 -30.70 23.51
CA LEU A 423 -13.56 -31.70 24.28
C LEU A 423 -13.34 -31.25 25.73
N LEU A 424 -12.90 -30.01 25.95
CA LEU A 424 -12.69 -29.49 27.30
C LEU A 424 -14.00 -29.45 28.12
N ILE A 425 -15.11 -29.06 27.48
CA ILE A 425 -16.44 -29.12 28.11
C ILE A 425 -16.81 -30.56 28.47
N ASN A 426 -16.62 -31.51 27.55
CA ASN A 426 -16.96 -32.91 27.79
C ASN A 426 -16.09 -33.55 28.88
N VAL A 427 -14.79 -33.23 28.91
CA VAL A 427 -13.86 -33.68 29.95
C VAL A 427 -14.31 -33.24 31.35
N GLN A 428 -14.95 -32.08 31.45
CA GLN A 428 -15.49 -31.57 32.72
C GLN A 428 -16.98 -31.86 32.96
N ASN A 429 -17.64 -32.59 32.06
CA ASN A 429 -19.08 -32.85 32.17
C ASN A 429 -19.39 -34.08 33.03
N VAL A 430 -19.42 -33.89 34.34
CA VAL A 430 -19.79 -34.94 35.31
C VAL A 430 -21.30 -35.24 35.34
N ASN A 431 -22.13 -34.36 34.79
CA ASN A 431 -23.59 -34.51 34.79
C ASN A 431 -24.11 -35.37 33.64
N ASN A 432 -23.29 -35.65 32.63
CA ASN A 432 -23.64 -36.55 31.55
C ASN A 432 -23.28 -37.98 31.92
N SER A 433 -24.30 -38.81 32.20
CA SER A 433 -24.11 -40.18 32.67
C SER A 433 -23.21 -41.02 31.77
N LYS A 434 -23.31 -40.89 30.44
CA LYS A 434 -22.47 -41.64 29.50
C LYS A 434 -21.00 -41.23 29.61
N ILE A 435 -20.72 -39.93 29.73
CA ILE A 435 -19.36 -39.41 29.88
C ILE A 435 -18.78 -39.83 31.23
N ALA A 436 -19.53 -39.61 32.31
CA ALA A 436 -19.09 -39.95 33.67
C ALA A 436 -18.85 -41.47 33.84
N GLU A 437 -19.73 -42.30 33.26
CA GLU A 437 -19.54 -43.76 33.25
C GLU A 437 -18.30 -44.16 32.44
N THR A 438 -18.04 -43.54 31.28
CA THR A 438 -16.83 -43.82 30.49
C THR A 438 -15.56 -43.43 31.24
N PHE A 439 -15.52 -42.28 31.91
CA PHE A 439 -14.38 -41.89 32.76
C PHE A 439 -14.18 -42.86 33.93
N LYS A 440 -15.28 -43.29 34.58
CA LYS A 440 -15.25 -44.30 35.64
C LYS A 440 -14.71 -45.65 35.15
N LYS A 441 -15.14 -46.12 33.98
CA LYS A 441 -14.61 -47.35 33.35
C LYS A 441 -13.14 -47.23 32.98
N ALA A 442 -12.72 -46.05 32.51
CA ALA A 442 -11.32 -45.74 32.24
C ALA A 442 -10.46 -45.60 33.51
N GLY A 443 -11.07 -45.56 34.70
CA GLY A 443 -10.34 -45.37 35.96
C GLY A 443 -9.78 -43.95 36.13
N VAL A 444 -10.33 -42.97 35.40
CA VAL A 444 -9.86 -41.58 35.40
C VAL A 444 -10.88 -40.71 36.15
N ALA A 445 -10.46 -40.12 37.27
CA ALA A 445 -11.32 -39.23 38.04
C ALA A 445 -11.45 -37.86 37.37
N GLN A 446 -12.66 -37.31 37.29
CA GLN A 446 -12.93 -35.94 36.80
C GLN A 446 -12.93 -34.89 37.93
N THR A 447 -13.10 -35.33 39.18
CA THR A 447 -13.11 -34.50 40.38
C THR A 447 -12.03 -34.95 41.36
N GLU A 448 -11.64 -34.04 42.24
CA GLU A 448 -10.72 -34.28 43.35
C GLU A 448 -11.22 -33.59 44.62
N PHE A 449 -10.83 -34.10 45.79
CA PHE A 449 -11.14 -33.47 47.07
C PHE A 449 -9.99 -32.58 47.50
N VAL A 450 -10.20 -31.27 47.46
CA VAL A 450 -9.24 -30.28 47.96
C VAL A 450 -9.79 -29.69 49.25
N ASN A 451 -9.12 -29.96 50.37
CA ASN A 451 -9.55 -29.54 51.72
C ASN A 451 -10.97 -29.99 52.09
N GLY A 452 -11.34 -31.22 51.72
CA GLY A 452 -12.67 -31.79 52.02
C GLY A 452 -13.81 -31.30 51.13
N VAL A 453 -13.52 -30.45 50.14
CA VAL A 453 -14.49 -29.97 49.14
C VAL A 453 -14.20 -30.62 47.81
N GLU A 454 -15.21 -31.25 47.21
CA GLU A 454 -15.13 -31.80 45.86
C GLU A 454 -15.02 -30.66 44.84
N LYS A 455 -13.99 -30.71 44.00
CA LYS A 455 -13.74 -29.75 42.93
C LYS A 455 -13.44 -30.46 41.63
N MET A 456 -13.73 -29.80 40.51
CA MET A 456 -13.33 -30.26 39.19
C MET A 456 -11.80 -30.25 39.08
N ARG A 457 -11.22 -31.34 38.57
CA ARG A 457 -9.79 -31.40 38.25
C ARG A 457 -9.47 -30.52 37.04
N ASN A 458 -8.18 -30.17 36.90
CA ASN A 458 -7.71 -29.50 35.71
C ASN A 458 -7.97 -30.40 34.47
N PRO A 459 -8.59 -29.88 33.40
CA PRO A 459 -8.96 -30.71 32.27
C PRO A 459 -7.76 -31.28 31.51
N ILE A 460 -6.59 -30.65 31.59
CA ILE A 460 -5.34 -31.17 30.98
C ILE A 460 -4.84 -32.40 31.73
N GLU A 461 -4.87 -32.39 33.07
CA GLU A 461 -4.48 -33.56 33.87
C GLU A 461 -5.43 -34.75 33.64
N VAL A 462 -6.74 -34.46 33.52
CA VAL A 462 -7.73 -35.48 33.19
C VAL A 462 -7.49 -36.05 31.79
N LEU A 463 -7.13 -35.21 30.81
CA LEU A 463 -6.77 -35.64 29.46
C LEU A 463 -5.46 -36.45 29.44
N GLU A 464 -4.47 -36.10 30.27
CA GLU A 464 -3.22 -36.84 30.42
C GLU A 464 -3.46 -38.26 30.94
N ASP A 465 -4.22 -38.39 32.03
CA ASP A 465 -4.60 -39.68 32.60
C ASP A 465 -5.41 -40.51 31.59
N LEU A 466 -6.34 -39.87 30.89
CA LEU A 466 -7.13 -40.51 29.84
C LEU A 466 -6.24 -40.95 28.67
N ALA A 467 -5.22 -40.18 28.30
CA ALA A 467 -4.28 -40.55 27.24
C ALA A 467 -3.42 -41.75 27.62
N LYS A 468 -2.97 -41.85 28.88
CA LYS A 468 -2.24 -43.02 29.39
C LYS A 468 -3.07 -44.28 29.25
N VAL A 469 -4.34 -44.23 29.67
CA VAL A 469 -5.26 -45.36 29.55
C VAL A 469 -5.53 -45.68 28.08
N PHE A 470 -5.91 -44.67 27.28
CA PHE A 470 -6.24 -44.83 25.87
C PHE A 470 -5.12 -45.52 25.08
N ASN A 471 -3.86 -45.16 25.32
CA ASN A 471 -2.70 -45.73 24.61
C ASN A 471 -2.27 -47.14 25.09
N GLN A 472 -2.79 -47.61 26.23
CA GLN A 472 -2.58 -48.99 26.69
C GLN A 472 -3.63 -49.96 26.16
N LEU A 473 -4.77 -49.45 25.69
CA LEU A 473 -5.85 -50.26 25.12
C LEU A 473 -5.54 -50.66 23.67
N GLU A 474 -5.86 -51.90 23.30
CA GLU A 474 -5.82 -52.34 21.91
C GLU A 474 -6.85 -51.59 21.05
N GLU A 475 -6.62 -51.48 19.73
CA GLU A 475 -7.53 -50.77 18.83
C GLU A 475 -8.96 -51.33 18.81
N SER A 476 -9.11 -52.63 19.04
CA SER A 476 -10.38 -53.35 19.11
C SER A 476 -11.07 -53.26 20.47
N ASP A 477 -10.44 -52.65 21.47
CA ASP A 477 -10.98 -52.60 22.83
C ASP A 477 -12.30 -51.78 22.87
N PRO A 478 -13.39 -52.33 23.44
CA PRO A 478 -14.66 -51.60 23.56
C PRO A 478 -14.54 -50.28 24.32
N LEU A 479 -13.70 -50.21 25.36
CA LEU A 479 -13.48 -48.99 26.13
C LEU A 479 -12.81 -47.91 25.29
N ARG A 480 -11.89 -48.28 24.40
CA ARG A 480 -11.26 -47.34 23.45
C ARG A 480 -12.32 -46.71 22.54
N THR A 481 -13.25 -47.52 22.04
CA THR A 481 -14.39 -47.05 21.23
C THR A 481 -15.34 -46.16 22.05
N GLU A 482 -15.65 -46.55 23.29
CA GLU A 482 -16.50 -45.76 24.20
C GLU A 482 -15.88 -44.39 24.52
N ILE A 483 -14.57 -44.31 24.77
CA ILE A 483 -13.84 -43.05 24.97
C ILE A 483 -14.07 -42.11 23.78
N LEU A 484 -13.83 -42.58 22.57
CA LEU A 484 -13.97 -41.76 21.37
C LEU A 484 -15.42 -41.33 21.11
N THR A 485 -16.36 -42.25 21.28
CA THR A 485 -17.78 -42.02 20.95
C THR A 485 -18.54 -41.23 22.01
N ASN A 486 -18.24 -41.42 23.30
CA ASN A 486 -18.95 -40.74 24.39
C ASN A 486 -18.29 -39.40 24.75
N ILE A 487 -16.96 -39.34 24.85
CA ILE A 487 -16.24 -38.12 25.21
C ILE A 487 -15.99 -37.26 23.97
N GLY A 488 -15.51 -37.86 22.88
CA GLY A 488 -15.30 -37.16 21.61
C GLY A 488 -16.60 -36.85 20.87
N GLN A 489 -17.68 -37.60 21.15
CA GLN A 489 -18.95 -37.49 20.46
C GLN A 489 -18.82 -37.68 18.94
N LYS A 490 -19.93 -37.61 18.21
CA LYS A 490 -19.99 -37.93 16.77
C LYS A 490 -18.98 -37.14 15.92
N TYR A 491 -18.72 -35.88 16.27
CA TYR A 491 -17.95 -34.96 15.42
C TYR A 491 -16.48 -34.81 15.84
N GLN A 492 -16.14 -35.03 17.13
CA GLN A 492 -14.79 -34.78 17.64
C GLN A 492 -14.01 -36.06 17.97
N ALA A 493 -14.59 -37.25 17.77
CA ALA A 493 -13.92 -38.54 17.99
C ALA A 493 -12.52 -38.61 17.33
N ASN A 494 -12.39 -38.20 16.07
CA ASN A 494 -11.10 -38.24 15.37
C ASN A 494 -10.07 -37.27 15.98
N LYS A 495 -10.50 -36.10 16.45
CA LYS A 495 -9.62 -35.08 17.04
C LYS A 495 -9.21 -35.49 18.46
N LEU A 496 -10.14 -36.07 19.22
CA LEU A 496 -9.83 -36.67 20.52
C LEU A 496 -8.85 -37.83 20.37
N SER A 497 -9.06 -38.71 19.39
CA SER A 497 -8.14 -39.81 19.08
C SER A 497 -6.74 -39.26 18.75
N ALA A 498 -6.65 -38.23 17.91
CA ALA A 498 -5.39 -37.58 17.55
C ALA A 498 -4.68 -36.97 18.77
N LEU A 499 -5.40 -36.31 19.66
CA LEU A 499 -4.84 -35.72 20.88
C LEU A 499 -4.35 -36.81 21.86
N LEU A 500 -5.20 -37.79 22.19
CA LEU A 500 -4.86 -38.84 23.16
C LEU A 500 -3.72 -39.74 22.65
N SER A 501 -3.78 -40.17 21.39
CA SER A 501 -2.72 -40.98 20.77
C SER A 501 -1.45 -40.19 20.46
N GLY A 502 -1.53 -38.86 20.46
CA GLY A 502 -0.45 -37.93 20.22
C GLY A 502 0.06 -37.24 21.48
N TRP A 503 -0.18 -37.79 22.67
CA TRP A 503 0.18 -37.09 23.91
C TRP A 503 1.69 -36.80 24.05
N SER A 504 2.55 -37.66 23.51
CA SER A 504 3.99 -37.39 23.42
C SER A 504 4.32 -36.21 22.51
N ASP A 505 3.54 -36.01 21.44
CA ASP A 505 3.68 -34.85 20.54
C ASP A 505 3.20 -33.57 21.27
N TYR A 506 2.14 -33.68 22.07
CA TYR A 506 1.67 -32.61 22.96
C TYR A 506 2.76 -32.15 23.95
N GLU A 507 3.40 -33.10 24.65
CA GLU A 507 4.50 -32.79 25.59
C GLU A 507 5.69 -32.16 24.87
N LYS A 508 6.07 -32.69 23.70
CA LYS A 508 7.10 -32.09 22.86
C LYS A 508 6.74 -30.66 22.44
N MET A 509 5.49 -30.40 22.06
CA MET A 509 5.04 -29.07 21.65
C MET A 509 5.00 -28.07 22.80
N LEU A 510 4.80 -28.50 24.05
CA LEU A 510 5.00 -27.65 25.23
C LEU A 510 6.46 -27.19 25.36
N VAL A 511 7.41 -28.09 25.07
CA VAL A 511 8.84 -27.75 25.04
C VAL A 511 9.13 -26.80 23.88
N ASP A 512 8.66 -27.12 22.67
CA ASP A 512 8.83 -26.25 21.50
C ASP A 512 8.29 -24.83 21.75
N TYR A 513 7.13 -24.72 22.40
CA TYR A 513 6.55 -23.44 22.81
C TYR A 513 7.48 -22.67 23.76
N SER A 514 8.02 -23.35 24.77
CA SER A 514 8.89 -22.71 25.77
C SER A 514 10.21 -22.20 25.19
N GLU A 515 10.68 -22.82 24.10
CA GLU A 515 11.90 -22.43 23.38
C GLU A 515 11.64 -21.37 22.29
N GLY A 516 10.41 -20.86 22.19
CA GLY A 516 9.98 -20.02 21.08
C GLY A 516 10.39 -18.54 21.13
N THR A 517 11.02 -18.08 22.22
CA THR A 517 11.35 -16.66 22.40
C THR A 517 12.12 -16.09 21.20
N GLY A 518 11.60 -15.02 20.59
CA GLY A 518 12.15 -14.35 19.42
C GLY A 518 11.94 -15.09 18.09
N SER A 519 11.24 -16.23 18.07
CA SER A 519 11.06 -17.03 16.86
C SER A 519 10.22 -16.29 15.80
N ALA A 520 9.21 -15.52 16.22
CA ALA A 520 8.33 -14.81 15.28
C ALA A 520 9.09 -13.66 14.58
N ALA A 521 9.92 -12.92 15.33
CA ALA A 521 10.77 -11.88 14.76
C ALA A 521 11.79 -12.47 13.77
N LYS A 522 12.40 -13.60 14.12
CA LYS A 522 13.32 -14.32 13.24
C LYS A 522 12.65 -14.84 11.98
N GLU A 523 11.41 -15.33 12.07
CA GLU A 523 10.66 -15.79 10.89
C GLU A 523 10.23 -14.63 10.00
N ALA A 524 9.73 -13.55 10.60
CA ALA A 524 9.42 -12.31 9.89
C ALA A 524 10.65 -11.71 9.18
N GLU A 525 11.84 -11.83 9.76
CA GLU A 525 13.10 -11.43 9.13
C GLU A 525 13.44 -12.31 7.91
N LYS A 526 13.23 -13.64 7.97
CA LYS A 526 13.40 -14.52 6.80
C LYS A 526 12.41 -14.17 5.69
N SER A 527 11.15 -13.94 6.02
CA SER A 527 10.12 -13.47 5.08
C SER A 527 10.55 -12.15 4.41
N ALA A 528 11.18 -11.25 5.18
CA ALA A 528 11.72 -10.00 4.69
C ALA A 528 12.94 -10.17 3.77
N ASN A 529 13.89 -11.03 4.13
CA ASN A 529 15.12 -11.25 3.36
C ASN A 529 14.83 -11.93 2.01
N ASN A 530 13.80 -12.78 1.96
CA ASN A 530 13.26 -13.31 0.69
C ASN A 530 12.72 -12.20 -0.22
N TRP A 531 12.26 -11.07 0.35
CA TRP A 531 11.84 -9.88 -0.39
C TRP A 531 12.99 -8.89 -0.67
N GLU A 532 14.03 -8.88 0.15
CA GLU A 532 15.24 -8.04 0.00
C GLU A 532 16.04 -8.41 -1.25
N GLY A 533 16.03 -9.68 -1.66
CA GLY A 533 16.50 -10.14 -2.96
C GLY A 533 15.81 -9.46 -4.17
N SER A 534 14.67 -8.81 -3.94
CA SER A 534 13.95 -8.01 -4.94
C SER A 534 14.00 -6.49 -4.72
N LEU A 535 14.28 -5.94 -3.51
CA LEU A 535 14.23 -4.47 -3.26
C LEU A 535 15.13 -3.96 -2.11
N ASN A 536 16.27 -3.33 -2.44
CA ASN A 536 17.34 -2.88 -1.52
C ASN A 536 17.11 -1.59 -0.68
N LYS A 537 15.94 -0.93 -0.72
CA LYS A 537 15.73 0.35 0.01
C LYS A 537 14.59 0.37 1.03
N LEU A 538 13.68 -0.61 0.98
CA LEU A 538 12.59 -0.75 1.95
C LEU A 538 12.92 -1.71 3.09
N SER A 539 13.94 -2.55 2.88
CA SER A 539 14.53 -3.39 3.93
C SER A 539 14.87 -2.56 5.16
N ASN A 540 15.58 -1.44 5.05
CA ASN A 540 16.07 -0.72 6.23
C ASN A 540 14.97 -0.24 7.22
N THR A 541 13.78 0.15 6.74
CA THR A 541 12.67 0.57 7.61
C THR A 541 11.95 -0.63 8.24
N TRP A 542 11.77 -1.70 7.46
CA TRP A 542 11.16 -2.95 7.92
C TRP A 542 12.09 -3.73 8.85
N THR A 543 13.34 -3.89 8.48
CA THR A 543 14.43 -4.42 9.30
C THR A 543 14.59 -3.61 10.58
N GLY A 544 14.50 -2.28 10.53
CA GLY A 544 14.47 -1.44 11.73
C GLY A 544 13.26 -1.71 12.64
N PHE A 545 12.08 -1.94 12.06
CA PHE A 545 10.87 -2.34 12.76
C PHE A 545 11.01 -3.72 13.44
N ILE A 546 11.47 -4.74 12.72
CA ILE A 546 11.73 -6.09 13.26
C ILE A 546 12.87 -6.07 14.29
N GLN A 547 13.91 -5.27 14.07
CA GLN A 547 14.98 -5.06 15.05
C GLN A 547 14.48 -4.43 16.34
N ASN A 548 13.43 -3.59 16.33
CA ASN A 548 12.82 -3.08 17.55
C ASN A 548 12.12 -4.17 18.37
N PHE A 549 11.58 -5.21 17.72
CA PHE A 549 11.06 -6.41 18.40
C PHE A 549 12.19 -7.30 18.94
N ALA A 550 13.23 -7.52 18.14
CA ALA A 550 14.39 -8.33 18.53
C ALA A 550 15.24 -7.69 19.65
N ASN A 551 15.32 -6.36 19.70
CA ASN A 551 16.09 -5.60 20.70
C ASN A 551 15.31 -5.28 21.98
N SER A 552 14.04 -5.72 22.11
CA SER A 552 13.35 -5.62 23.39
C SER A 552 14.01 -6.58 24.38
N ASN A 553 14.66 -6.03 25.41
CA ASN A 553 15.53 -6.72 26.39
C ASN A 553 14.86 -7.92 27.10
N MET A 554 14.76 -9.06 26.41
CA MET A 554 14.24 -10.33 26.90
C MET A 554 15.06 -11.52 26.39
N ILE A 555 16.18 -11.27 25.69
CA ILE A 555 17.01 -12.31 25.05
C ILE A 555 18.10 -12.87 25.97
N THR A 556 18.34 -12.32 27.16
CA THR A 556 19.30 -12.94 28.09
C THR A 556 18.85 -12.83 29.54
N SER A 557 18.52 -14.00 30.11
CA SER A 557 18.51 -14.34 31.54
C SER A 557 17.22 -14.04 32.31
N GLY A 558 16.57 -15.14 32.71
CA GLY A 558 15.47 -15.15 33.67
C GLY A 558 15.88 -14.76 35.10
N LEU A 559 14.86 -14.42 35.87
CA LEU A 559 14.77 -14.47 37.34
C LEU A 559 15.39 -13.37 38.25
N GLN A 560 15.78 -12.17 37.80
CA GLN A 560 16.18 -11.09 38.76
C GLN A 560 15.72 -9.65 38.44
N GLY A 561 14.73 -9.46 37.56
CA GLY A 561 14.30 -8.12 37.11
C GLY A 561 13.24 -7.40 37.95
N LEU A 562 12.95 -7.84 39.18
CA LEU A 562 11.81 -7.32 39.97
C LEU A 562 12.10 -6.06 40.81
N THR A 563 13.30 -5.48 40.76
CA THR A 563 13.67 -4.32 41.64
C THR A 563 14.26 -3.10 40.93
N GLY A 564 14.43 -3.11 39.60
CA GLY A 564 14.98 -1.96 38.86
C GLY A 564 13.94 -0.94 38.37
N ILE A 565 12.71 -1.37 38.07
CA ILE A 565 11.70 -0.56 37.37
C ILE A 565 11.06 0.49 38.29
N ILE A 566 10.99 0.24 39.59
CA ILE A 566 10.34 1.15 40.55
C ILE A 566 11.17 2.43 40.78
N LYS A 567 12.51 2.38 40.68
CA LYS A 567 13.37 3.57 40.91
C LYS A 567 13.44 4.56 39.74
N ILE A 568 13.15 4.11 38.52
CA ILE A 568 13.20 4.98 37.32
C ILE A 568 11.96 5.88 37.28
N ILE A 569 10.81 5.40 37.76
CA ILE A 569 9.54 6.14 37.76
C ILE A 569 9.61 7.36 38.71
N ASP A 570 10.20 7.22 39.90
CA ASP A 570 10.34 8.33 40.87
C ASP A 570 11.30 9.44 40.40
N THR A 571 12.25 9.11 39.52
CA THR A 571 13.23 10.09 39.01
C THR A 571 12.67 10.92 37.84
N VAL A 572 11.76 10.35 37.06
CA VAL A 572 11.16 11.00 35.88
C VAL A 572 9.98 11.90 36.27
N VAL A 573 9.24 11.55 37.31
CA VAL A 573 8.12 12.37 37.83
C VAL A 573 8.61 13.62 38.57
N SER A 574 9.78 13.57 39.22
CA SER A 574 10.33 14.70 39.99
C SER A 574 11.03 15.78 39.15
N LYS A 575 11.27 15.55 37.85
CA LYS A 575 11.93 16.52 36.94
C LYS A 575 11.03 17.08 35.82
N ALA A 576 9.78 16.64 35.71
CA ALA A 576 8.84 17.05 34.66
C ALA A 576 7.90 18.19 35.09
N GLY A 577 8.31 19.02 36.05
CA GLY A 577 7.58 20.23 36.43
C GLY A 577 7.89 21.37 35.48
N THR A 578 7.13 21.49 34.39
CA THR A 578 6.60 22.73 33.77
C THR A 578 6.32 22.48 32.29
N LEU A 579 5.12 22.88 31.86
CA LEU A 579 4.51 22.56 30.58
C LEU A 579 5.15 23.30 29.37
N GLU A 580 6.16 24.15 29.59
CA GLU A 580 6.78 24.99 28.55
C GLU A 580 7.97 24.29 27.84
N THR A 581 8.64 23.32 28.47
CA THR A 581 9.80 22.64 27.86
C THR A 581 9.41 21.58 26.82
N VAL A 582 8.16 21.13 26.81
CA VAL A 582 7.67 20.07 25.89
C VAL A 582 7.55 20.57 24.45
N MET A 583 7.29 21.86 24.23
CA MET A 583 7.19 22.42 22.87
C MET A 583 8.56 22.65 22.20
N GLY A 584 9.65 22.72 22.97
CA GLY A 584 11.01 22.86 22.42
C GLY A 584 11.64 21.55 21.94
N VAL A 585 11.22 20.41 22.50
CA VAL A 585 11.83 19.10 22.19
C VAL A 585 11.28 18.47 20.90
N LEU A 586 10.02 18.78 20.53
CA LEU A 586 9.43 18.29 19.27
C LEU A 586 9.97 19.00 18.02
N GLY A 587 10.54 20.20 18.16
CA GLY A 587 11.09 20.98 17.04
C GLY A 587 12.61 20.85 16.83
N GLY A 588 13.38 20.41 17.82
CA GLY A 588 14.85 20.43 17.78
C GLY A 588 15.54 19.05 17.80
N GLY A 589 14.84 17.97 18.15
CA GLY A 589 15.45 16.66 18.39
C GLY A 589 15.72 15.79 17.17
N LEU A 590 15.19 16.12 16.00
CA LEU A 590 15.32 15.31 14.78
C LEU A 590 16.48 15.74 13.85
N ALA A 591 17.33 16.68 14.27
CA ALA A 591 18.42 17.21 13.45
C ALA A 591 19.85 16.87 13.91
N SER A 592 20.04 16.10 14.98
CA SER A 592 21.42 15.76 15.42
C SER A 592 21.52 14.39 16.05
N LYS A 593 21.55 13.32 15.23
CA LYS A 593 22.34 12.08 15.47
C LYS A 593 22.09 10.99 14.42
N THR A 594 22.18 11.30 13.12
CA THR A 594 22.54 10.31 12.09
C THR A 594 23.21 11.05 10.94
N GLY A 595 24.54 10.92 10.84
CA GLY A 595 25.32 11.61 9.82
C GLY A 595 25.12 11.01 8.44
N TRP A 596 24.10 11.46 7.69
CA TRP A 596 23.99 11.32 6.23
C TRP A 596 23.48 12.64 5.66
N GLY A 597 24.38 13.63 5.58
CA GLY A 597 24.17 14.80 4.74
C GLY A 597 24.52 14.47 3.29
N LYS A 598 23.50 14.36 2.42
CA LYS A 598 23.51 14.82 1.01
C LYS A 598 22.14 14.64 0.35
N THR A 599 21.47 15.79 0.20
CA THR A 599 20.53 16.17 -0.87
C THR A 599 19.09 15.66 -0.82
N ILE A 600 18.29 16.24 0.08
CA ILE A 600 16.88 16.55 -0.21
C ILE A 600 16.88 17.98 -0.80
N VAL A 601 16.58 18.14 -2.10
CA VAL A 601 16.32 19.46 -2.67
C VAL A 601 14.85 19.82 -2.41
N VAL A 602 14.59 20.48 -1.28
CA VAL A 602 13.38 21.26 -1.10
C VAL A 602 13.65 22.64 -1.71
N TYR A 603 12.98 22.99 -2.80
CA TYR A 603 12.94 24.37 -3.27
C TYR A 603 12.10 25.20 -2.28
N ASN A 604 12.74 25.73 -1.24
CA ASN A 604 12.25 26.91 -0.55
C ASN A 604 12.64 28.13 -1.40
N ALA A 605 11.68 28.69 -2.14
CA ALA A 605 11.88 29.97 -2.79
C ALA A 605 11.99 31.06 -1.72
N PRO A 606 13.10 31.81 -1.64
CA PRO A 606 13.20 32.96 -0.75
C PRO A 606 12.22 34.04 -1.23
N PHE A 607 11.39 34.52 -0.32
CA PHE A 607 10.59 35.73 -0.47
C PHE A 607 11.54 36.91 -0.73
N TYR A 608 11.56 37.44 -1.95
CA TYR A 608 11.99 38.81 -2.17
C TYR A 608 10.79 39.72 -1.88
N LYS A 609 10.83 40.41 -0.74
CA LYS A 609 10.08 41.66 -0.55
C LYS A 609 10.59 42.63 -1.62
N VAL A 610 9.71 43.04 -2.51
CA VAL A 610 9.96 44.18 -3.40
C VAL A 610 9.09 45.32 -2.87
N ALA A 611 9.77 46.42 -2.55
CA ALA A 611 9.19 47.73 -2.31
C ALA A 611 8.61 48.31 -3.60
#